data_AF-A0A1R0Z0W1-F1
#
_entry.id   AF-A0A1R0Z0W1-F1
#
_cell.length_a   1.000
_cell.length_b   1.000
_cell.length_c   1.000
_cell.angle_alpha   90.00
_cell.angle_beta   90.00
_cell.angle_gamma   90.00
#
_symmetry.space_group_name_H-M   'P 1'
#
loop_
_entity.id
_entity.type
_entity.pdbx_description
1 polymer ?
#
loop_
_entity_poly.entity_id
_entity_poly.type
_entity_poly.pdbx_seq_one_letter_code
_entity_poly.pdbx_strand_id
1 'polypeptide(L)'
;MNINGVKEGSEHSHKSAQTFRRARAIAFLDKLMINRSALQQQLKESEIETTKQVISGELKATEAIIDEFIHMFQIHEITSDNREDRT
;
A
#
# COMPACT_ATOMS: atom_id res chain seq x y z
N MET A 1 27.68 -3.61 -44.31
CA MET A 1 26.37 -3.18 -43.78
C MET A 1 26.21 -3.82 -42.42
N ASN A 2 26.27 -3.03 -41.35
CA ASN A 2 26.21 -3.53 -39.97
C ASN A 2 24.75 -3.72 -39.55
N ILE A 3 24.39 -4.95 -39.19
CA ILE A 3 23.09 -5.31 -38.60
C ILE A 3 23.21 -5.34 -37.07
N ASN A 4 23.18 -4.18 -36.43
CA ASN A 4 23.08 -4.11 -34.97
C ASN A 4 21.69 -3.59 -34.58
N GLY A 5 20.73 -4.53 -34.53
CA GLY A 5 19.49 -4.35 -33.80
C GLY A 5 19.58 -5.13 -32.49
N VAL A 6 20.06 -4.51 -31.42
CA VAL A 6 20.05 -5.10 -30.07
C VAL A 6 19.42 -4.13 -29.08
N LYS A 7 18.17 -4.43 -28.75
CA LYS A 7 17.45 -4.25 -27.48
C LYS A 7 18.06 -3.29 -26.43
N GLU A 8 17.64 -2.02 -26.43
CA GLU A 8 17.85 -1.10 -25.28
C GLU A 8 16.53 -0.73 -24.55
N GLY A 9 15.39 -1.32 -24.93
CA GLY A 9 14.08 -0.94 -24.38
C GLY A 9 13.63 -1.63 -23.09
N SER A 10 14.33 -2.66 -22.60
CA SER A 10 13.82 -3.49 -21.49
C SER A 10 14.09 -2.91 -20.11
N GLU A 11 15.31 -2.43 -19.84
CA GLU A 11 15.75 -2.17 -18.46
C GLU A 11 15.11 -0.91 -17.85
N HIS A 12 14.99 0.18 -18.61
CA HIS A 12 14.27 1.38 -18.19
C HIS A 12 12.76 1.17 -18.02
N SER A 13 12.16 0.31 -18.86
CA SER A 13 10.74 -0.06 -18.75
C SER A 13 10.48 -0.87 -17.47
N HIS A 14 11.38 -1.79 -17.11
CA HIS A 14 11.25 -2.57 -15.88
C HIS A 14 11.34 -1.70 -14.62
N LYS A 15 12.29 -0.75 -14.56
CA LYS A 15 12.43 0.17 -13.42
C LYS A 15 11.20 1.07 -13.24
N SER A 16 10.73 1.70 -14.33
CA SER A 16 9.53 2.54 -14.28
C SER A 16 8.26 1.76 -13.86
N ALA A 17 8.10 0.54 -14.35
CA ALA A 17 7.01 -0.35 -13.94
C ALA A 17 7.09 -0.72 -12.46
N GLN A 18 8.29 -0.96 -11.92
CA GLN A 18 8.49 -1.24 -10.49
C GLN A 18 8.14 -0.02 -9.61
N THR A 19 8.57 1.18 -9.99
CA THR A 19 8.21 2.43 -9.29
C THR A 19 6.70 2.67 -9.32
N PHE A 20 6.04 2.40 -10.45
CA PHE A 20 4.59 2.54 -10.56
C PHE A 20 3.85 1.54 -9.66
N ARG A 21 4.25 0.26 -9.66
CA ARG A 21 3.68 -0.76 -8.76
C ARG A 21 3.83 -0.36 -7.29
N ARG A 22 5.01 0.12 -6.90
CA ARG A 22 5.28 0.65 -5.56
C ARG A 22 4.37 1.83 -5.20
N ALA A 23 4.25 2.81 -6.09
CA ALA A 23 3.38 3.97 -5.87
C ALA A 23 1.91 3.56 -5.71
N ARG A 24 1.45 2.58 -6.50
CA ARG A 24 0.09 2.04 -6.41
C ARG A 24 -0.14 1.27 -5.12
N ALA A 25 0.83 0.49 -4.65
CA ALA A 25 0.73 -0.21 -3.37
C ALA A 25 0.59 0.76 -2.19
N ILE A 26 1.41 1.83 -2.18
CA ILE A 26 1.33 2.87 -1.14
C ILE A 26 -0.03 3.56 -1.16
N ALA A 27 -0.50 4.00 -2.33
CA ALA A 27 -1.80 4.65 -2.44
C ALA A 27 -2.97 3.76 -2.01
N PHE A 28 -2.86 2.44 -2.21
CA PHE A 28 -3.85 1.48 -1.71
C PHE A 28 -3.79 1.34 -0.19
N LEU A 29 -2.58 1.25 0.38
CA LEU A 29 -2.39 1.22 1.83
C LEU A 29 -2.97 2.48 2.50
N ASP A 30 -2.76 3.66 1.92
CA ASP A 30 -3.34 4.92 2.42
C ASP A 30 -4.87 4.85 2.49
N LYS A 31 -5.50 4.22 1.50
CA LYS A 31 -6.96 4.01 1.51
C LYS A 31 -7.40 3.09 2.66
N LEU A 32 -6.64 2.02 2.94
CA LEU A 32 -6.94 1.14 4.08
C LEU A 32 -6.77 1.88 5.42
N MET A 33 -5.76 2.75 5.53
CA MET A 33 -5.56 3.61 6.70
C MET A 33 -6.73 4.57 6.94
N ILE A 34 -7.26 5.18 5.87
CA ILE A 34 -8.46 6.03 5.95
C ILE A 34 -9.66 5.22 6.45
N ASN A 35 -9.90 4.04 5.87
CA ASN A 35 -11.00 3.16 6.28
C ASN A 35 -10.87 2.75 7.76
N ARG A 36 -9.67 2.36 8.19
CA ARG A 36 -9.38 2.03 9.59
C ARG A 36 -9.72 3.20 10.52
N SER A 37 -9.30 4.41 10.18
CA SER A 37 -9.59 5.62 10.95
C SER A 37 -11.10 5.89 11.06
N ALA A 38 -11.83 5.71 9.96
CA ALA A 38 -13.28 5.88 9.93
C ALA A 38 -14.00 4.89 10.87
N LEU A 39 -13.62 3.61 10.82
CA LEU A 39 -14.18 2.57 11.70
C LEU A 39 -13.87 2.85 13.17
N GLN A 40 -12.64 3.31 13.47
CA GLN A 40 -12.27 3.73 14.82
C GLN A 40 -13.08 4.93 15.31
N GLN A 41 -13.41 5.87 14.42
CA GLN A 41 -14.25 7.01 14.77
C GLN A 41 -15.68 6.58 15.07
N GLN A 42 -16.27 5.70 14.24
CA GLN A 42 -17.61 5.16 14.48
C GLN A 42 -17.71 4.41 15.82
N LEU A 43 -16.67 3.68 16.23
CA LEU A 43 -16.67 3.00 17.53
C LEU A 43 -16.71 3.96 18.74
N LYS A 44 -16.31 5.22 18.56
CA LYS A 44 -16.36 6.26 19.60
C LYS A 44 -17.73 6.91 19.70
N GLU A 45 -18.59 6.74 18.70
CA GLU A 45 -19.93 7.30 18.67
C GLU A 45 -20.88 6.48 19.55
N SER A 46 -21.53 7.14 20.50
CA SER A 46 -22.40 6.47 21.50
C SER A 46 -23.72 5.96 20.92
N GLU A 47 -24.13 6.45 19.74
CA GLU A 47 -25.43 6.16 19.13
C GLU A 47 -25.51 4.79 18.44
N ILE A 48 -24.41 4.03 18.37
CA ILE A 48 -24.30 2.83 17.53
C ILE A 48 -24.14 1.52 18.34
N GLU A 49 -24.64 1.46 19.57
CA GLU A 49 -24.39 0.35 20.51
C GLU A 49 -24.73 -1.04 19.93
N THR A 50 -25.79 -1.16 19.14
CA THR A 50 -26.21 -2.42 18.51
C THR A 50 -25.30 -2.86 17.36
N THR A 51 -24.55 -1.95 16.73
CA THR A 51 -23.68 -2.23 15.58
C THR A 51 -22.20 -2.23 15.95
N LYS A 52 -21.82 -1.82 17.18
CA LYS A 52 -20.43 -1.79 17.65
C LYS A 52 -19.69 -3.11 17.45
N GLN A 53 -20.35 -4.25 17.68
CA GLN A 53 -19.74 -5.56 17.48
C GLN A 53 -19.41 -5.81 16.00
N VAL A 54 -20.29 -5.40 15.09
CA VAL A 54 -20.07 -5.52 13.63
C VAL A 54 -18.91 -4.61 13.20
N ILE A 55 -18.93 -3.34 13.62
CA ILE A 55 -17.88 -2.36 13.30
C ILE A 55 -16.52 -2.82 13.87
N SER A 56 -16.50 -3.41 15.07
CA SER A 56 -15.29 -3.98 15.66
C SER A 56 -14.75 -5.16 14.84
N GLY A 57 -15.64 -6.01 14.31
CA GLY A 57 -15.27 -7.09 13.40
C GLY A 57 -14.68 -6.57 12.09
N GLU A 58 -15.31 -5.55 11.49
CA GLU A 58 -14.83 -4.92 10.25
C GLU A 58 -13.48 -4.22 10.45
N LEU A 59 -13.28 -3.56 11.59
CA LEU A 59 -12.00 -2.94 11.97
C LEU A 59 -10.90 -4.00 12.05
N LYS A 60 -11.14 -5.11 12.75
CA LYS A 60 -10.17 -6.21 12.85
C LYS A 60 -9.83 -6.83 11.49
N ALA A 61 -10.83 -7.02 10.63
CA ALA A 61 -10.61 -7.53 9.27
C ALA A 61 -9.77 -6.55 8.43
N THR A 62 -10.06 -5.25 8.54
CA THR A 62 -9.29 -4.20 7.86
C THR A 62 -7.84 -4.17 8.33
N GLU A 63 -7.60 -4.27 9.64
CA GLU A 63 -6.27 -4.35 10.24
C GLU A 63 -5.50 -5.59 9.77
N ALA A 64 -6.15 -6.76 9.71
CA ALA A 64 -5.51 -7.98 9.18
C ALA A 64 -5.10 -7.82 7.71
N ILE A 65 -5.95 -7.23 6.87
CA ILE A 65 -5.63 -6.95 5.46
C ILE A 65 -4.47 -5.98 5.34
N ILE A 66 -4.41 -4.95 6.19
CA ILE A 66 -3.29 -3.99 6.22
C ILE A 66 -1.99 -4.72 6.51
N ASP A 67 -1.95 -5.56 7.54
CA ASP A 67 -0.73 -6.26 7.96
C ASP A 67 -0.25 -7.23 6.87
N GLU A 68 -1.17 -8.02 6.30
CA GLU A 68 -0.89 -8.92 5.18
C GLU A 68 -0.40 -8.16 3.94
N PHE A 69 -1.04 -7.03 3.62
CA PHE A 69 -0.67 -6.21 2.46
C PHE A 69 0.71 -5.60 2.62
N ILE A 70 1.02 -5.04 3.80
CA ILE A 70 2.34 -4.48 4.09
C ILE A 70 3.42 -5.55 3.98
N HIS A 71 3.17 -6.75 4.52
CA HIS A 71 4.12 -7.86 4.44
C HIS A 71 4.31 -8.32 2.99
N MET A 72 3.23 -8.56 2.26
CA MET A 72 3.25 -9.03 0.87
C MET A 72 3.96 -8.06 -0.08
N PHE A 73 3.88 -6.76 0.17
CA PHE A 73 4.53 -5.73 -0.64
C PHE A 73 5.82 -5.18 -0.02
N GLN A 74 6.29 -5.71 1.11
CA GLN A 74 7.50 -5.27 1.83
C GLN A 74 7.55 -3.75 2.07
N ILE A 75 6.42 -3.12 2.40
CA ILE A 75 6.30 -1.65 2.44
C ILE A 75 7.19 -1.00 3.51
N HIS A 76 7.59 -1.73 4.56
CA HIS A 76 8.52 -1.24 5.58
C HIS A 76 9.95 -1.02 5.06
N GLU A 77 10.47 -1.93 4.24
CA GLU A 77 11.82 -1.81 3.63
C GLU A 77 11.85 -0.64 2.64
N ILE A 78 10.73 -0.50 1.92
CA ILE A 78 10.48 0.50 0.90
C ILE A 78 10.58 1.95 1.41
N THR A 79 10.29 2.21 2.69
CA THR A 79 10.30 3.57 3.26
C THR A 79 11.73 4.03 3.64
N SER A 80 12.63 3.08 3.88
CA SER A 80 14.04 3.32 4.23
C SER A 80 14.91 3.56 2.99
N ASP A 81 14.63 2.85 1.89
CA ASP A 81 15.43 2.88 0.65
C ASP A 81 15.30 4.19 -0.17
N ASN A 82 14.32 5.03 0.17
CA ASN A 82 14.02 6.26 -0.59
C ASN A 82 14.69 7.52 -0.01
N ARG A 83 15.55 7.37 1.01
CA ARG A 83 16.26 8.49 1.67
C ARG A 83 17.74 8.63 1.32
N GLU A 84 18.33 7.70 0.55
CA GLU A 84 19.77 7.70 0.27
C GLU A 84 20.17 8.14 -1.15
N ASP A 85 19.22 8.45 -2.05
CA ASP A 85 19.52 8.86 -3.45
C ASP A 85 19.31 10.37 -3.71
N ARG A 86 19.54 11.22 -2.70
CA ARG A 86 19.43 12.69 -2.82
C ARG A 86 20.53 13.46 -2.04
N THR A 87 21.76 12.97 -2.08
CA THR A 87 22.95 13.73 -1.62
C THR A 87 24.05 13.67 -2.64
#